data_AF-A0ABD4T3A4-F1
#
_entry.id   AF-A0ABD4T3A4-F1
#
_cell.length_a   1.000
_cell.length_b   1.000
_cell.length_c   1.000
_cell.angle_alpha   90.00
_cell.angle_beta   90.00
_cell.angle_gamma   90.00
#
_symmetry.space_group_name_H-M   'P 1'
#
loop_
_entity.id
_entity.type
_entity.pdbx_description
1 polymer ?
#
loop_
_entity_poly.entity_id
_entity_poly.type
_entity_poly.pdbx_seq_one_letter_code
_entity_poly.pdbx_strand_id
1 'polypeptide(L)'
;MMQQLKGFFHSQPDDEPFTTAQAGTAETARNDTEVEGTEQPVYLPIKSENSLIILLGILGVGLLVSLFANVFLLFNNRALAQRESIYVQQPDGTTAKAAAFDVTHREAEVIKNTAVRWMQLTFEWDNQIPGSNAEDQGYTVEGTTQKVPTEVYLASYLMDTGFRQEFLRLMGTEKISPGVLQGRIKSSVRFFAISDPRQVGEGLWEVDIVATRIERDRNREVAEVPMNRTITLKAIPPVEPVFEELEPLAWRQQMYDLLANGLVIVKVEPLEVD
;
A
#
# COMPACT_ATOMS: atom_id res chain seq x y z
N MET A 1 -9.24 -39.39 1.50
CA MET A 1 -10.36 -39.92 2.29
C MET A 1 -10.68 -38.89 3.37
N MET A 2 -11.91 -38.33 3.36
CA MET A 2 -12.61 -37.61 4.45
C MET A 2 -11.89 -36.37 5.03
N GLN A 3 -12.24 -35.12 4.71
CA GLN A 3 -13.56 -34.45 4.81
C GLN A 3 -14.23 -34.70 6.16
N GLN A 4 -13.95 -33.86 7.16
CA GLN A 4 -14.75 -33.71 8.37
C GLN A 4 -14.66 -32.27 8.87
N LEU A 5 -15.82 -31.60 8.85
CA LEU A 5 -16.37 -30.84 9.99
C LEU A 5 -17.72 -30.26 9.54
N LYS A 6 -18.73 -31.13 9.60
CA LYS A 6 -20.16 -30.75 9.60
C LYS A 6 -20.80 -31.49 10.75
N GLY A 7 -21.46 -30.73 11.62
CA GLY A 7 -22.34 -31.28 12.64
C GLY A 7 -22.23 -30.50 13.92
N PHE A 8 -23.05 -29.46 14.05
CA PHE A 8 -23.57 -29.11 15.37
C PHE A 8 -24.94 -28.45 15.25
N PHE A 9 -25.88 -29.10 15.94
CA PHE A 9 -27.20 -28.68 16.42
C PHE A 9 -28.41 -28.69 15.47
N HIS A 10 -29.21 -29.75 15.68
CA HIS A 10 -30.66 -29.73 15.60
C HIS A 10 -31.19 -29.65 17.05
N SER A 11 -31.98 -28.63 17.39
CA SER A 11 -33.04 -28.66 18.42
C SER A 11 -33.71 -27.27 18.48
N GLN A 12 -34.97 -27.21 18.05
CA GLN A 12 -35.97 -26.22 18.51
C GLN A 12 -36.79 -26.88 19.65
N PRO A 13 -37.56 -26.16 20.48
CA PRO A 13 -38.80 -25.50 20.02
C PRO A 13 -39.16 -24.14 20.72
N ASP A 14 -40.15 -23.46 20.11
CA ASP A 14 -41.12 -22.45 20.63
C ASP A 14 -40.58 -21.06 21.09
N ASP A 15 -41.08 -19.91 20.63
CA ASP A 15 -42.47 -19.46 20.55
C ASP A 15 -42.83 -18.67 19.25
N GLU A 16 -43.81 -19.19 18.48
CA GLU A 16 -45.12 -18.60 18.09
C GLU A 16 -45.28 -17.09 17.68
N PRO A 17 -46.31 -16.73 16.88
CA PRO A 17 -46.11 -16.22 15.51
C PRO A 17 -47.02 -15.03 15.17
N PHE A 18 -47.04 -14.56 13.91
CA PHE A 18 -48.28 -14.03 13.33
C PHE A 18 -48.49 -14.48 11.89
N THR A 19 -49.74 -14.87 11.68
CA THR A 19 -50.25 -15.78 10.66
C THR A 19 -50.50 -15.10 9.32
N THR A 20 -50.32 -15.87 8.24
CA THR A 20 -50.97 -15.66 6.94
C THR A 20 -51.90 -16.85 6.74
N ALA A 21 -53.19 -16.62 6.56
CA ALA A 21 -54.12 -17.69 6.21
C ALA A 21 -54.99 -17.27 5.03
N GLN A 22 -54.85 -18.01 3.93
CA GLN A 22 -55.80 -18.07 2.83
C GLN A 22 -57.01 -18.94 3.22
N ALA A 23 -58.17 -18.44 2.83
CA ALA A 23 -59.39 -19.09 2.33
C ALA A 23 -59.55 -20.62 2.48
N GLY A 24 -60.63 -21.00 3.17
CA GLY A 24 -61.31 -22.29 3.07
C GLY A 24 -62.82 -22.08 2.93
N THR A 25 -63.42 -22.88 2.06
CA THR A 25 -64.72 -22.81 1.38
C THR A 25 -66.01 -22.94 2.20
N ALA A 26 -67.00 -22.15 1.76
CA ALA A 26 -68.42 -22.45 1.53
C ALA A 26 -69.32 -22.90 2.70
N GLU A 27 -70.22 -22.00 3.13
CA GLU A 27 -71.56 -22.40 3.59
C GLU A 27 -72.59 -21.30 3.31
N THR A 28 -73.69 -21.71 2.67
CA THR A 28 -74.86 -20.89 2.34
C THR A 28 -75.87 -21.05 3.47
N ALA A 29 -76.19 -19.99 4.20
CA ALA A 29 -77.48 -19.85 4.87
C ALA A 29 -77.79 -18.38 5.19
N ARG A 30 -79.08 -18.08 5.02
CA ARG A 30 -79.77 -16.78 5.12
C ARG A 30 -80.36 -16.62 6.52
N ASN A 31 -80.74 -15.39 6.88
CA ASN A 31 -81.34 -14.87 8.13
C ASN A 31 -80.30 -14.36 9.14
N ASP A 32 -80.49 -13.29 9.91
CA ASP A 32 -81.55 -12.27 10.03
C ASP A 32 -80.91 -11.11 10.85
N THR A 33 -81.37 -9.90 10.58
CA THR A 33 -81.50 -8.71 11.45
C THR A 33 -80.48 -8.40 12.58
N GLU A 34 -80.08 -7.12 12.58
CA GLU A 34 -80.03 -6.20 13.74
C GLU A 34 -78.67 -5.56 14.06
N VAL A 35 -78.52 -4.35 13.49
CA VAL A 35 -77.88 -3.11 13.97
C VAL A 35 -77.00 -3.18 15.23
N GLU A 36 -75.70 -2.87 15.08
CA GLU A 36 -75.03 -1.93 16.00
C GLU A 36 -73.77 -1.30 15.35
N GLY A 37 -73.51 -0.05 15.72
CA GLY A 37 -72.75 0.94 14.95
C GLY A 37 -71.27 0.66 14.73
N THR A 38 -70.79 1.14 13.59
CA THR A 38 -69.36 1.41 13.36
C THR A 38 -69.22 2.88 12.99
N GLU A 39 -68.54 3.63 13.86
CA GLU A 39 -68.10 5.00 13.57
C GLU A 39 -67.32 4.98 12.24
N GLN A 40 -67.85 5.65 11.22
CA GLN A 40 -67.14 5.80 9.97
C GLN A 40 -65.92 6.69 10.19
N PRO A 41 -64.74 6.37 9.61
CA PRO A 41 -63.61 7.28 9.65
C PRO A 41 -64.02 8.60 9.01
N VAL A 42 -63.91 9.68 9.78
CA VAL A 42 -64.17 11.04 9.30
C VAL A 42 -63.11 11.37 8.25
N TYR A 43 -63.44 11.17 6.98
CA TYR A 43 -62.67 11.72 5.88
C TYR A 43 -62.92 13.23 5.86
N LEU A 44 -61.89 14.03 6.17
CA LEU A 44 -61.96 15.47 5.99
C LEU A 44 -62.18 15.77 4.50
N PRO A 45 -63.34 16.34 4.09
CA PRO A 45 -63.60 16.61 2.69
C PRO A 45 -62.72 17.77 2.24
N ILE A 46 -61.62 17.47 1.54
CA ILE A 46 -60.79 18.49 0.92
C ILE A 46 -61.55 19.02 -0.30
N LYS A 47 -62.20 20.17 -0.13
CA LYS A 47 -62.82 20.91 -1.24
C LYS A 47 -61.73 21.24 -2.28
N SER A 48 -61.98 21.02 -3.57
CA SER A 48 -60.99 21.24 -4.65
C SER A 48 -60.39 22.66 -4.68
N GLU A 49 -61.14 23.64 -4.15
CA GLU A 49 -60.73 25.03 -3.97
C GLU A 49 -59.55 25.21 -2.98
N ASN A 50 -59.34 24.25 -2.06
CA ASN A 50 -58.29 24.30 -1.03
C ASN A 50 -57.05 23.46 -1.40
N SER A 51 -57.10 22.71 -2.50
CA SER A 51 -56.01 21.80 -2.94
C SER A 51 -54.70 22.56 -3.19
N LEU A 52 -54.79 23.76 -3.78
CA LEU A 52 -53.63 24.62 -4.04
C LEU A 52 -52.93 25.05 -2.73
N ILE A 53 -53.72 25.38 -1.69
CA ILE A 53 -53.21 25.83 -0.39
C ILE A 53 -52.51 24.69 0.34
N ILE A 54 -53.07 23.48 0.29
CA ILE A 54 -52.47 22.29 0.89
C ILE A 54 -51.18 21.91 0.17
N LEU A 55 -51.15 21.97 -1.16
CA LEU A 55 -49.95 21.71 -1.96
C LEU A 55 -48.84 22.73 -1.64
N LEU A 56 -49.18 24.01 -1.53
CA LEU A 56 -48.24 25.06 -1.11
C LEU A 56 -47.73 24.85 0.33
N GLY A 57 -48.61 24.39 1.22
CA GLY A 57 -48.27 24.06 2.61
C GLY A 57 -47.26 22.91 2.69
N ILE A 58 -47.49 21.82 1.95
CA ILE A 58 -46.57 20.68 1.88
C ILE A 58 -45.23 21.10 1.26
N LEU A 59 -45.25 21.91 0.19
CA LEU A 59 -44.03 22.43 -0.43
C LEU A 59 -43.25 23.34 0.52
N GLY A 60 -43.94 24.19 1.28
CA GLY A 60 -43.35 25.08 2.28
C GLY A 60 -42.71 24.32 3.44
N VAL A 61 -43.39 23.29 3.94
CA VAL A 61 -42.84 22.38 4.96
C VAL A 61 -41.63 21.62 4.40
N GLY A 62 -41.71 21.10 3.18
CA GLY A 62 -40.60 20.41 2.52
C GLY A 62 -39.37 21.31 2.32
N LEU A 63 -39.58 22.57 1.92
CA LEU A 63 -38.51 23.57 1.81
C LEU A 63 -37.90 23.91 3.16
N LEU A 64 -38.70 24.05 4.22
CA LEU A 64 -38.21 24.30 5.57
C LEU A 64 -37.38 23.11 6.08
N VAL A 65 -37.86 21.88 5.94
CA VAL A 65 -37.11 20.67 6.34
C VAL A 65 -35.79 20.57 5.56
N SER A 66 -35.82 20.83 4.24
CA SER A 66 -34.61 20.86 3.41
C SER A 66 -33.62 21.94 3.85
N LEU A 67 -34.11 23.13 4.21
CA LEU A 67 -33.29 24.22 4.74
C LEU A 67 -32.60 23.79 6.05
N PHE A 68 -33.34 23.23 7.00
CA PHE A 68 -32.79 22.75 8.26
C PHE A 68 -31.77 21.61 8.06
N ALA A 69 -32.05 20.67 7.14
CA ALA A 69 -31.10 19.60 6.80
C ALA A 69 -29.80 20.15 6.20
N ASN A 70 -29.87 21.12 5.30
CA ASN A 70 -28.69 21.76 4.72
C ASN A 70 -27.88 22.56 5.75
N VAL A 71 -28.56 23.27 6.66
CA VAL A 71 -27.90 23.97 7.77
C VAL A 71 -27.19 22.98 8.70
N PHE A 72 -27.84 21.86 9.04
CA PHE A 72 -27.24 20.80 9.84
C PHE A 72 -25.99 20.20 9.17
N LEU A 73 -26.07 19.94 7.86
CA LEU A 73 -24.91 19.47 7.07
C LEU A 73 -23.77 20.50 7.05
N LEU A 74 -24.07 21.80 6.93
CA LEU A 74 -23.09 22.88 6.99
C LEU A 74 -22.36 22.94 8.33
N PHE A 75 -23.08 22.81 9.44
CA PHE A 75 -22.48 22.75 10.77
C PHE A 75 -21.60 21.51 10.95
N ASN A 76 -22.07 20.36 10.49
CA ASN A 76 -21.31 19.10 10.59
C ASN A 76 -20.05 19.13 9.71
N ASN A 77 -20.13 19.69 8.50
CA ASN A 77 -18.96 19.91 7.64
C ASN A 77 -17.97 20.91 8.21
N ARG A 78 -18.44 21.97 8.86
CA ARG A 78 -17.56 22.94 9.54
C ARG A 78 -16.79 22.28 10.69
N ALA A 79 -17.41 21.37 11.43
CA ALA A 79 -16.74 20.59 12.46
C ALA A 79 -15.67 19.65 11.88
N LEU A 80 -15.90 19.06 10.70
CA LEU A 80 -14.91 18.24 9.99
C LEU A 80 -13.76 19.06 9.40
N ALA A 81 -14.05 20.26 8.89
CA ALA A 81 -13.05 21.17 8.31
C ALA A 81 -12.15 21.82 9.39
N GLN A 82 -12.60 21.87 10.64
CA GLN A 82 -11.83 22.37 11.79
C GLN A 82 -11.01 21.30 12.50
N ARG A 83 -10.84 20.09 11.94
CA ARG A 83 -9.96 19.07 12.53
C ARG A 83 -8.59 19.67 12.80
N GLU A 84 -8.20 19.67 14.08
CA GLU A 84 -6.92 20.17 14.55
C GLU A 84 -5.79 19.45 13.81
N SER A 85 -4.78 20.22 13.38
CA SER A 85 -3.59 19.62 12.77
C SER A 85 -2.87 18.84 13.86
N ILE A 86 -2.76 17.52 13.69
CA ILE A 86 -1.95 16.68 14.58
C ILE A 86 -0.49 16.98 14.26
N TYR A 87 0.31 17.24 15.29
CA TYR A 87 1.76 17.39 15.17
C TYR A 87 2.44 16.21 15.84
N VAL A 88 3.48 15.68 15.21
CA VAL A 88 4.36 14.67 15.80
C VAL A 88 5.66 15.36 16.19
N GLN A 89 6.07 15.18 17.45
CA GLN A 89 7.38 15.59 17.92
C GLN A 89 8.40 14.52 17.53
N GLN A 90 9.46 14.95 16.86
CA GLN A 90 10.59 14.12 16.47
C GLN A 90 11.57 13.95 17.66
N PRO A 91 12.46 12.94 17.64
CA PRO A 91 13.44 12.74 18.69
C PRO A 91 14.38 13.94 18.94
N ASP A 92 14.58 14.80 17.94
CA ASP A 92 15.37 16.03 18.04
C ASP A 92 14.60 17.21 18.68
N GLY A 93 13.35 16.99 19.10
CA GLY A 93 12.48 17.98 19.71
C GLY A 93 11.70 18.86 18.72
N THR A 94 11.97 18.74 17.42
CA THR A 94 11.23 19.46 16.38
C THR A 94 9.83 18.88 16.21
N THR A 95 8.88 19.71 15.74
CA THR A 95 7.50 19.27 15.49
C THR A 95 7.19 19.34 14.01
N ALA A 96 6.68 18.26 13.45
CA ALA A 96 6.18 18.21 12.08
C ALA A 96 4.66 18.00 12.06
N LYS A 97 3.98 18.64 11.11
CA LYS A 97 2.55 18.39 10.88
C LYS A 97 2.37 16.98 10.34
N ALA A 98 1.54 16.19 11.00
CA ALA A 98 1.22 14.83 10.60
C ALA A 98 0.14 14.85 9.51
N ALA A 99 0.38 14.11 8.44
CA ALA A 99 -0.66 13.68 7.53
C ALA A 99 -1.01 12.22 7.88
N ALA A 100 -2.31 11.94 7.99
CA ALA A 100 -2.77 10.59 8.28
C ALA A 100 -2.68 9.75 7.00
N PHE A 101 -1.79 8.77 7.01
CA PHE A 101 -1.66 7.77 5.96
C PHE A 101 -1.76 6.37 6.56
N ASP A 102 -2.00 5.38 5.70
CA ASP A 102 -1.86 3.98 6.10
C ASP A 102 -0.37 3.63 6.35
N VAL A 103 -0.12 2.61 7.19
CA VAL A 103 1.22 2.13 7.54
C VAL A 103 2.03 1.71 6.30
N THR A 104 1.32 1.27 5.26
CA THR A 104 1.94 0.87 4.01
C THR A 104 2.30 2.06 3.12
N HIS A 105 1.70 3.24 3.29
CA HIS A 105 1.91 4.40 2.41
C HIS A 105 3.38 4.81 2.32
N ARG A 106 3.84 5.11 1.10
CA ARG A 106 5.16 5.67 0.85
C ARG A 106 5.04 6.80 -0.15
N GLU A 107 5.75 7.89 0.13
CA GLU A 107 5.85 9.01 -0.80
C GLU A 107 6.57 8.60 -2.08
N ALA A 108 6.13 9.17 -3.21
CA ALA A 108 6.68 8.82 -4.52
C ALA A 108 8.22 9.00 -4.59
N GLU A 109 8.72 10.04 -3.93
CA GLU A 109 10.14 10.35 -3.86
C GLU A 109 10.94 9.29 -3.08
N VAL A 110 10.37 8.75 -2.00
CA VAL A 110 10.99 7.66 -1.23
C VAL A 110 11.12 6.42 -2.10
N ILE A 111 10.05 6.07 -2.82
CA ILE A 111 10.02 4.88 -3.69
C ILE A 111 11.06 5.00 -4.82
N LYS A 112 11.10 6.15 -5.52
CA LYS A 112 12.09 6.39 -6.59
C LYS A 112 13.52 6.33 -6.05
N ASN A 113 13.79 6.99 -4.93
CA ASN A 113 15.12 7.02 -4.34
C ASN A 113 15.57 5.63 -3.88
N THR A 114 14.68 4.81 -3.33
CA THR A 114 15.00 3.41 -3.00
C THR A 114 15.38 2.60 -4.24
N ALA A 115 14.62 2.73 -5.33
CA ALA A 115 14.89 2.02 -6.59
C ALA A 115 16.24 2.45 -7.22
N VAL A 116 16.50 3.76 -7.27
CA VAL A 116 17.77 4.33 -7.74
C VAL A 116 18.93 3.87 -6.86
N ARG A 117 18.78 3.96 -5.54
CA ARG A 117 19.81 3.56 -4.59
C ARG A 117 20.17 2.08 -4.74
N TRP A 118 19.17 1.23 -4.94
CA TRP A 118 19.40 -0.19 -5.20
C TRP A 118 20.17 -0.41 -6.51
N MET A 119 19.78 0.28 -7.60
CA MET A 119 20.49 0.21 -8.88
C MET A 119 21.95 0.62 -8.74
N GLN A 120 22.22 1.69 -7.98
CA GLN A 120 23.58 2.16 -7.72
C GLN A 120 24.38 1.11 -6.95
N LEU A 121 23.89 0.66 -5.79
CA LEU A 121 24.57 -0.36 -4.98
C LEU A 121 24.77 -1.69 -5.73
N THR A 122 23.91 -2.00 -6.70
CA THR A 122 23.99 -3.25 -7.45
C THR A 122 24.96 -3.18 -8.63
N PHE A 123 25.11 -2.01 -9.27
CA PHE A 123 25.78 -1.91 -10.58
C PHE A 123 26.84 -0.81 -10.70
N GLU A 124 26.96 0.08 -9.73
CA GLU A 124 28.15 0.91 -9.56
C GLU A 124 29.14 0.09 -8.75
N TRP A 125 30.33 -0.11 -9.32
CA TRP A 125 31.33 -0.97 -8.73
C TRP A 125 32.66 -0.28 -8.66
N ASP A 126 33.32 -0.44 -7.53
CA ASP A 126 34.74 -0.21 -7.40
C ASP A 126 35.39 -1.25 -6.47
N ASN A 127 36.62 -0.96 -6.05
CA ASN A 127 37.38 -1.82 -5.14
C ASN A 127 37.51 -1.19 -3.74
N GLN A 128 36.59 -0.32 -3.35
CA GLN A 128 36.59 0.37 -2.07
C GLN A 128 35.36 -0.01 -1.25
N ILE A 129 35.53 -0.10 0.06
CA ILE A 129 34.39 -0.32 0.96
C ILE A 129 33.54 0.97 0.99
N PRO A 130 32.21 0.90 0.82
CA PRO A 130 31.35 2.08 0.85
C PRO A 130 31.56 2.94 2.12
N GLY A 131 31.88 4.22 1.91
CA GLY A 131 32.15 5.18 3.00
C GLY A 131 33.57 5.09 3.59
N SER A 132 34.48 4.33 2.97
CA SER A 132 35.87 4.16 3.41
C SER A 132 36.83 4.21 2.23
N ASN A 133 38.11 4.47 2.51
CA ASN A 133 39.19 4.36 1.54
C ASN A 133 39.85 2.96 1.55
N ALA A 134 39.39 2.06 2.42
CA ALA A 134 39.91 0.70 2.52
C ALA A 134 39.52 -0.14 1.30
N GLU A 135 40.43 -1.01 0.85
CA GLU A 135 40.17 -1.93 -0.25
C GLU A 135 39.10 -2.97 0.11
N ASP A 136 38.16 -3.18 -0.80
CA ASP A 136 37.09 -4.15 -0.65
C ASP A 136 37.57 -5.57 -0.99
N GLN A 137 37.58 -6.44 0.02
CA GLN A 137 37.95 -7.85 -0.15
C GLN A 137 36.81 -8.72 -0.67
N GLY A 138 35.61 -8.15 -0.79
CA GLY A 138 34.37 -8.78 -1.23
C GLY A 138 33.81 -9.80 -0.23
N TYR A 139 32.53 -10.11 -0.40
CA TYR A 139 31.81 -11.13 0.36
C TYR A 139 31.70 -12.41 -0.46
N THR A 140 32.12 -13.54 0.14
CA THR A 140 31.94 -14.86 -0.47
C THR A 140 30.47 -15.23 -0.49
N VAL A 141 29.95 -15.57 -1.67
CA VAL A 141 28.56 -16.03 -1.83
C VAL A 141 28.45 -17.47 -1.35
N GLU A 142 27.48 -17.73 -0.48
CA GLU A 142 27.25 -19.05 0.12
C GLU A 142 27.10 -20.14 -0.96
N GLY A 143 27.73 -21.29 -0.74
CA GLY A 143 27.71 -22.40 -1.69
C GLY A 143 28.55 -22.18 -2.96
N THR A 144 29.30 -21.08 -3.07
CA THR A 144 30.19 -20.80 -4.21
C THR A 144 31.59 -20.35 -3.77
N THR A 145 32.53 -20.31 -4.70
CA THR A 145 33.85 -19.66 -4.51
C THR A 145 33.86 -18.21 -4.99
N GLN A 146 32.74 -17.71 -5.53
CA GLN A 146 32.65 -16.37 -6.07
C GLN A 146 32.48 -15.34 -4.96
N LYS A 147 32.97 -14.14 -5.22
CA LYS A 147 32.84 -12.99 -4.33
C LYS A 147 32.10 -11.87 -5.02
N VAL A 148 31.32 -11.13 -4.24
CA VAL A 148 30.67 -9.89 -4.68
C VAL A 148 31.25 -8.70 -3.90
N PRO A 149 31.27 -7.49 -4.49
CA PRO A 149 31.55 -6.27 -3.73
C PRO A 149 30.62 -6.11 -2.52
N THR A 150 31.13 -5.45 -1.48
CA THR A 150 30.41 -5.12 -0.25
C THR A 150 29.14 -4.35 -0.53
N GLU A 151 29.15 -3.41 -1.48
CA GLU A 151 27.95 -2.67 -1.90
C GLU A 151 26.87 -3.57 -2.52
N VAL A 152 27.25 -4.55 -3.33
CA VAL A 152 26.31 -5.53 -3.91
C VAL A 152 25.74 -6.43 -2.80
N TYR A 153 26.58 -6.80 -1.83
CA TYR A 153 26.13 -7.51 -0.65
C TYR A 153 25.13 -6.68 0.18
N LEU A 154 25.34 -5.37 0.32
CA LEU A 154 24.39 -4.45 0.97
C LEU A 154 23.10 -4.30 0.16
N ALA A 155 23.18 -4.18 -1.17
CA ALA A 155 22.02 -4.11 -2.07
C ALA A 155 21.09 -5.31 -1.89
N SER A 156 21.66 -6.48 -1.60
CA SER A 156 20.90 -7.71 -1.39
C SER A 156 19.95 -7.65 -0.19
N TYR A 157 20.19 -6.77 0.79
CA TYR A 157 19.29 -6.57 1.93
C TYR A 157 18.06 -5.72 1.58
N LEU A 158 18.10 -4.94 0.50
CA LEU A 158 16.91 -4.27 -0.03
C LEU A 158 16.00 -5.25 -0.78
N MET A 159 16.41 -6.50 -1.00
CA MET A 159 15.59 -7.51 -1.66
C MET A 159 14.83 -8.35 -0.62
N ASP A 160 13.66 -8.84 -1.00
CA ASP A 160 12.91 -9.76 -0.18
C ASP A 160 13.71 -11.06 0.10
N THR A 161 13.55 -11.59 1.31
CA THR A 161 14.43 -12.62 1.88
C THR A 161 14.52 -13.89 1.03
N GLY A 162 13.44 -14.26 0.33
CA GLY A 162 13.40 -15.43 -0.54
C GLY A 162 14.29 -15.33 -1.79
N PHE A 163 14.70 -14.13 -2.21
CA PHE A 163 15.43 -13.91 -3.47
C PHE A 163 16.91 -13.57 -3.27
N ARG A 164 17.31 -13.25 -2.04
CA ARG A 164 18.63 -12.70 -1.72
C ARG A 164 19.78 -13.60 -2.16
N GLN A 165 19.72 -14.89 -1.83
CA GLN A 165 20.82 -15.82 -2.15
C GLN A 165 20.95 -16.06 -3.65
N GLU A 166 19.83 -16.20 -4.36
CA GLU A 166 19.84 -16.35 -5.83
C GLU A 166 20.33 -15.07 -6.52
N PHE A 167 19.96 -13.89 -6.02
CA PHE A 167 20.51 -12.62 -6.48
C PHE A 167 22.03 -12.56 -6.30
N LEU A 168 22.54 -12.86 -5.11
CA LEU A 168 23.97 -12.85 -4.83
C LEU A 168 24.72 -13.84 -5.73
N ARG A 169 24.16 -15.04 -5.93
CA ARG A 169 24.71 -16.05 -6.85
C ARG A 169 24.77 -15.51 -8.28
N LEU A 170 23.65 -14.99 -8.80
CA LEU A 170 23.59 -14.40 -10.14
C LEU A 170 24.62 -13.28 -10.32
N MET A 171 24.74 -12.40 -9.33
CA MET A 171 25.70 -11.30 -9.37
C MET A 171 27.13 -11.80 -9.39
N GLY A 172 27.48 -12.72 -8.48
CA GLY A 172 28.83 -13.27 -8.35
C GLY A 172 29.27 -14.16 -9.50
N THR A 173 28.34 -14.87 -10.17
CA THR A 173 28.70 -15.81 -11.25
C THR A 173 28.53 -15.23 -12.66
N GLU A 174 27.60 -14.31 -12.87
CA GLU A 174 27.17 -13.95 -14.23
C GLU A 174 27.23 -12.46 -14.55
N LYS A 175 27.19 -11.57 -13.55
CA LYS A 175 27.02 -10.12 -13.81
C LYS A 175 28.24 -9.28 -13.51
N ILE A 176 28.95 -9.56 -12.42
CA ILE A 176 30.12 -8.76 -12.02
C ILE A 176 31.30 -9.08 -12.91
N SER A 177 31.86 -8.05 -13.54
CA SER A 177 33.01 -8.20 -14.43
C SER A 177 34.25 -8.66 -13.65
N PRO A 178 35.00 -9.66 -14.16
CA PRO A 178 36.28 -10.03 -13.57
C PRO A 178 37.23 -8.82 -13.57
N GLY A 179 37.80 -8.47 -12.42
CA GLY A 179 38.65 -7.27 -12.30
C GLY A 179 38.14 -6.21 -11.32
N VAL A 180 36.86 -6.24 -10.96
CA VAL A 180 36.26 -5.27 -10.03
C VAL A 180 36.97 -5.27 -8.67
N LEU A 181 36.99 -6.42 -7.98
CA LEU A 181 37.65 -6.56 -6.67
C LEU A 181 39.19 -6.39 -6.75
N GLN A 182 39.79 -6.44 -7.94
CA GLN A 182 41.22 -6.14 -8.13
C GLN A 182 41.48 -4.66 -8.48
N GLY A 183 40.45 -3.82 -8.50
CA GLY A 183 40.55 -2.39 -8.85
C GLY A 183 40.88 -2.13 -10.33
N ARG A 184 40.82 -3.15 -11.19
CA ARG A 184 41.08 -3.00 -12.63
C ARG A 184 39.85 -2.46 -13.35
N ILE A 185 38.66 -2.92 -12.97
CA ILE A 185 37.40 -2.49 -13.54
C ILE A 185 36.64 -1.66 -12.52
N LYS A 186 36.10 -0.53 -12.96
CA LYS A 186 35.11 0.25 -12.21
C LYS A 186 33.87 0.42 -13.07
N SER A 187 32.71 0.51 -12.45
CA SER A 187 31.47 0.82 -13.16
C SER A 187 30.69 1.95 -12.52
N SER A 188 29.93 2.65 -13.35
CA SER A 188 28.99 3.70 -12.94
C SER A 188 27.67 3.53 -13.69
N VAL A 189 26.55 3.90 -13.08
CA VAL A 189 25.23 3.84 -13.73
C VAL A 189 24.84 5.24 -14.17
N ARG A 190 24.54 5.39 -15.47
CA ARG A 190 23.94 6.60 -16.02
C ARG A 190 22.44 6.39 -16.15
N PHE A 191 21.66 7.16 -15.39
CA PHE A 191 20.20 7.17 -15.47
C PHE A 191 19.73 8.15 -16.55
N PHE A 192 18.78 7.73 -17.40
CA PHE A 192 18.17 8.57 -18.43
C PHE A 192 16.73 8.94 -18.08
N ALA A 193 15.98 7.99 -17.53
CA ALA A 193 14.61 8.21 -17.10
C ALA A 193 14.27 7.31 -15.90
N ILE A 194 13.45 7.84 -15.00
CA ILE A 194 12.85 7.13 -13.87
C ILE A 194 11.37 7.51 -13.90
N SER A 195 10.48 6.53 -14.02
CA SER A 195 9.04 6.79 -14.04
C SER A 195 8.54 7.24 -12.67
N ASP A 196 7.38 7.88 -12.64
CA ASP A 196 6.63 8.00 -11.40
C ASP A 196 6.19 6.60 -10.92
N PRO A 197 6.14 6.35 -9.60
CA PRO A 197 5.72 5.06 -9.07
C PRO A 197 4.27 4.75 -9.41
N ARG A 198 4.05 3.61 -10.05
CA ARG A 198 2.71 3.09 -10.38
C ARG A 198 2.27 2.12 -9.29
N GLN A 199 1.22 2.45 -8.56
CA GLN A 199 0.68 1.52 -7.56
C GLN A 199 -0.01 0.34 -8.26
N VAL A 200 0.47 -0.87 -8.01
CA VAL A 200 -0.05 -2.12 -8.61
C VAL A 200 -0.76 -3.02 -7.60
N GLY A 201 -0.69 -2.65 -6.32
CA GLY A 201 -1.39 -3.32 -5.23
C GLY A 201 -1.30 -2.52 -3.92
N GLU A 202 -1.92 -3.05 -2.87
CA GLU A 202 -1.83 -2.46 -1.53
C GLU A 202 -0.38 -2.53 -1.04
N GLY A 203 0.25 -1.36 -0.82
CA GLY A 203 1.65 -1.29 -0.46
C GLY A 203 2.62 -1.79 -1.53
N LEU A 204 2.22 -1.90 -2.81
CA LEU A 204 3.08 -2.34 -3.91
C LEU A 204 3.14 -1.30 -5.03
N TRP A 205 4.35 -0.98 -5.47
CA TRP A 205 4.62 -0.03 -6.56
C TRP A 205 5.60 -0.58 -7.57
N GLU A 206 5.42 -0.18 -8.82
CA GLU A 206 6.37 -0.38 -9.91
C GLU A 206 7.04 0.94 -10.28
N VAL A 207 8.34 0.89 -10.53
CA VAL A 207 9.12 1.99 -11.08
C VAL A 207 9.91 1.48 -12.27
N ASP A 208 9.73 2.14 -13.41
CA ASP A 208 10.47 1.86 -14.63
C ASP A 208 11.71 2.76 -14.67
N ILE A 209 12.89 2.16 -14.87
CA ILE A 209 14.18 2.83 -14.91
C ILE A 209 14.83 2.54 -16.27
N VAL A 210 15.18 3.60 -16.99
CA VAL A 210 16.00 3.56 -18.20
C VAL A 210 17.40 4.03 -17.80
N ALA A 211 18.38 3.13 -17.90
CA ALA A 211 19.74 3.39 -17.47
C ALA A 211 20.75 2.57 -18.26
N THR A 212 22.01 2.97 -18.18
CA THR A 212 23.13 2.24 -18.78
C THR A 212 24.27 2.13 -17.77
N ARG A 213 24.84 0.94 -17.63
CA ARG A 213 26.07 0.72 -16.87
C ARG A 213 27.26 0.95 -17.79
N ILE A 214 28.18 1.80 -17.36
CA ILE A 214 29.43 2.09 -18.06
C ILE A 214 30.56 1.45 -17.26
N GLU A 215 31.40 0.64 -17.91
CA GLU A 215 32.59 0.03 -17.32
C GLU A 215 33.86 0.69 -17.85
N ARG A 216 34.80 0.91 -16.94
CA ARG A 216 36.09 1.53 -17.22
C ARG A 216 37.23 0.69 -16.67
N ASP A 217 38.26 0.50 -17.49
CA ASP A 217 39.58 0.05 -17.07
C ASP A 217 40.53 1.24 -17.09
N ARG A 218 40.96 1.69 -15.91
CA ARG A 218 41.77 2.90 -15.71
C ARG A 218 41.10 4.11 -16.37
N ASN A 219 41.65 4.58 -17.50
CA ASN A 219 41.20 5.78 -18.21
C ASN A 219 40.46 5.46 -19.52
N ARG A 220 40.07 4.20 -19.74
CA ARG A 220 39.39 3.76 -20.95
C ARG A 220 38.06 3.11 -20.63
N GLU A 221 37.02 3.52 -21.34
CA GLU A 221 35.74 2.83 -21.34
C GLU A 221 35.87 1.50 -22.11
N VAL A 222 35.43 0.43 -21.48
CA VAL A 222 35.58 -0.94 -21.99
C VAL A 222 34.25 -1.62 -22.30
N ALA A 223 33.16 -1.20 -21.65
CA ALA A 223 31.83 -1.68 -21.96
C ALA A 223 30.76 -0.64 -21.62
N GLU A 224 29.67 -0.69 -22.37
CA GLU A 224 28.45 0.06 -22.12
C GLU A 224 27.28 -0.95 -22.21
N VAL A 225 26.56 -1.14 -21.11
CA VAL A 225 25.55 -2.20 -20.96
C VAL A 225 24.20 -1.57 -20.61
N PRO A 226 23.18 -1.66 -21.49
CA PRO A 226 21.83 -1.21 -21.16
C PRO A 226 21.24 -1.95 -19.96
N MET A 227 20.63 -1.18 -19.06
CA MET A 227 20.09 -1.63 -17.77
C MET A 227 18.66 -1.15 -17.56
N ASN A 228 17.83 -1.25 -18.61
CA ASN A 228 16.43 -0.89 -18.52
C ASN A 228 15.69 -1.92 -17.66
N ARG A 229 15.06 -1.48 -16.57
CA ARG A 229 14.43 -2.36 -15.57
C ARG A 229 13.09 -1.80 -15.09
N THR A 230 12.14 -2.70 -14.88
CA THR A 230 10.97 -2.47 -14.02
C THR A 230 11.27 -3.08 -12.66
N ILE A 231 11.20 -2.25 -11.61
CA ILE A 231 11.46 -2.66 -10.23
C ILE A 231 10.14 -2.59 -9.46
N THR A 232 9.73 -3.73 -8.88
CA THR A 232 8.56 -3.79 -8.00
C THR A 232 9.01 -3.71 -6.55
N LEU A 233 8.52 -2.70 -5.82
CA LEU A 233 8.78 -2.47 -4.41
C LEU A 233 7.53 -2.74 -3.58
N LYS A 234 7.73 -3.29 -2.39
CA LYS A 234 6.70 -3.57 -1.40
C LYS A 234 7.00 -2.82 -0.11
N ALA A 235 5.99 -2.18 0.46
CA ALA A 235 6.07 -1.59 1.79
C ALA A 235 6.18 -2.69 2.84
N ILE A 236 7.14 -2.52 3.73
CA ILE A 236 7.28 -3.29 4.96
C ILE A 236 7.27 -2.33 6.15
N PRO A 237 6.77 -2.78 7.32
CA PRO A 237 6.93 -2.00 8.55
C PRO A 237 8.42 -1.73 8.79
N PRO A 238 8.84 -0.46 8.96
CA PRO A 238 10.21 -0.16 9.35
C PRO A 238 10.54 -0.86 10.67
N VAL A 239 11.74 -1.44 10.76
CA VAL A 239 12.23 -2.04 12.00
C VAL A 239 13.20 -1.06 12.63
N GLU A 240 12.90 -0.63 13.85
CA GLU A 240 13.85 0.17 14.63
C GLU A 240 15.04 -0.72 15.06
N PRO A 241 16.27 -0.38 14.66
CA PRO A 241 17.43 -1.12 15.10
C PRO A 241 17.70 -0.90 16.59
N VAL A 242 18.09 -1.96 17.29
CA VAL A 242 18.66 -1.85 18.64
C VAL A 242 20.18 -1.84 18.51
N PHE A 243 20.76 -0.65 18.62
CA PHE A 243 22.20 -0.44 18.71
C PHE A 243 22.61 -0.30 20.19
N GLU A 244 23.73 -0.92 20.57
CA GLU A 244 24.35 -0.64 21.87
C GLU A 244 25.10 0.71 21.80
N GLU A 245 25.51 1.29 22.95
CA GLU A 245 26.11 2.65 23.07
C GLU A 245 27.25 2.97 22.08
N LEU A 246 27.95 1.94 21.61
CA LEU A 246 28.89 1.99 20.49
C LEU A 246 28.53 0.87 19.53
N GLU A 247 27.84 1.18 18.45
CA GLU A 247 27.63 0.21 17.37
C GLU A 247 28.96 -0.07 16.66
N PRO A 248 29.58 -1.26 16.84
CA PRO A 248 30.92 -1.49 16.36
C PRO A 248 30.94 -1.88 14.87
N LEU A 249 29.79 -2.22 14.29
CA LEU A 249 29.68 -2.76 12.94
C LEU A 249 29.10 -1.70 11.99
N ALA A 250 29.98 -0.93 11.33
CA ALA A 250 29.59 0.09 10.36
C ALA A 250 28.66 -0.45 9.23
N TRP A 251 28.86 -1.71 8.81
CA TRP A 251 28.01 -2.34 7.80
C TRP A 251 26.58 -2.60 8.30
N ARG A 252 26.39 -2.83 9.61
CA ARG A 252 25.07 -3.04 10.23
C ARG A 252 24.27 -1.75 10.24
N GLN A 253 24.92 -0.63 10.55
CA GLN A 253 24.31 0.70 10.45
C GLN A 253 23.83 0.97 9.03
N GLN A 254 24.72 0.80 8.03
CA GLN A 254 24.36 0.98 6.62
C GLN A 254 23.18 0.10 6.18
N MET A 255 23.14 -1.16 6.63
CA MET A 255 22.02 -2.06 6.34
C MET A 255 20.69 -1.53 6.90
N TYR A 256 20.66 -1.07 8.16
CA TYR A 256 19.43 -0.53 8.75
C TYR A 256 19.04 0.83 8.17
N ASP A 257 20.00 1.67 7.80
CA ASP A 257 19.75 2.92 7.09
C ASP A 257 19.07 2.66 5.73
N LEU A 258 19.48 1.60 5.03
CA LEU A 258 18.83 1.18 3.78
C LEU A 258 17.38 0.73 4.00
N LEU A 259 17.09 0.07 5.11
CA LEU A 259 15.77 -0.47 5.43
C LEU A 259 14.84 0.53 6.14
N ALA A 260 15.37 1.67 6.59
CA ALA A 260 14.61 2.71 7.29
C ALA A 260 13.49 3.32 6.42
N ASN A 261 13.62 3.27 5.10
CA ASN A 261 12.57 3.67 4.15
C ASN A 261 11.33 2.74 4.18
N GLY A 262 11.42 1.58 4.83
CA GLY A 262 10.35 0.60 4.93
C GLY A 262 9.89 0.05 3.58
N LEU A 263 10.82 -0.15 2.64
CA LEU A 263 10.58 -0.73 1.31
C LEU A 263 11.55 -1.87 1.05
N VAL A 264 11.05 -2.91 0.38
CA VAL A 264 11.87 -4.01 -0.16
C VAL A 264 11.50 -4.29 -1.61
N ILE A 265 12.46 -4.74 -2.39
CA ILE A 265 12.31 -5.14 -3.79
C ILE A 265 11.87 -6.60 -3.82
N VAL A 266 10.72 -6.84 -4.42
CA VAL A 266 10.12 -8.17 -4.57
C VAL A 266 10.28 -8.73 -5.98
N LYS A 267 10.56 -7.87 -6.96
CA LYS A 267 10.69 -8.26 -8.36
C LYS A 267 11.54 -7.26 -9.13
N VAL A 268 12.34 -7.76 -10.07
CA VAL A 268 13.11 -6.95 -11.03
C VAL A 268 13.01 -7.63 -12.38
N GLU A 269 12.52 -6.90 -13.38
CA GLU A 269 12.31 -7.40 -14.73
C GLU A 269 12.98 -6.50 -15.77
N PRO A 270 13.42 -7.06 -16.92
CA PRO A 270 13.81 -6.23 -18.06
C PRO A 270 12.65 -5.34 -18.49
N LEU A 271 12.93 -4.05 -18.70
CA LEU A 271 12.00 -3.13 -19.34
C LEU A 271 12.27 -3.16 -20.85
N GLU A 272 11.26 -3.54 -21.63
CA GLU A 272 11.28 -3.41 -23.08
C GLU A 272 11.07 -1.93 -23.43
N VAL A 273 12.02 -1.37 -24.19
CA VAL A 273 11.95 0.01 -24.68
C VAL A 273 11.82 -0.10 -26.19
N ASP A 274 10.60 0.11 -26.68
CA ASP A 274 10.27 0.16 -28.11
C ASP A 274 10.79 1.44 -28.79
#